data_AF-A0A2N2P0S3-F1
#
_entry.id   AF-A0A2N2P0S3-F1
#
_cell.length_a   1.000
_cell.length_b   1.000
_cell.length_c   1.000
_cell.angle_alpha   90.00
_cell.angle_beta   90.00
_cell.angle_gamma   90.00
#
_symmetry.space_group_name_H-M   'P 1'
#
loop_
_entity.id
_entity.type
_entity.pdbx_description
1 polymer ?
#
loop_
_entity_poly.entity_id
_entity_poly.type
_entity_poly.pdbx_seq_one_letter_code
_entity_poly.pdbx_strand_id
1 'polypeptide(L)'
;MGNMQSQISKRPIKTILLFLVSLMLVSCNPETAQTSIPVGTLSTVKFTSTPLPSATPSFSATAFSTKMPILTMTPTLPASLFPELRDPEVRRLMQNDMDCKLPCFLSVIPKKTKFDELESTLYRLGLSPDVYENTVYNIHNYPDSDVPPHTQFFVYNGQVKSIKIDIEQANSFEWSLFSPASILKKYGPPSFVTFGLLHVHDFPPPPWKLWYRMTFYYDDLDFIIQYGEPEIRSGDFITICPNQDTFNYTRIWLGKNPDHPPLQSQDGPSEKVTSLTPEKFQKYLLLGPGACLYLQADAIPYS
;
A
#
# COMPACT_ATOMS: atom_id res chain seq x y z
N MET A 1 31.72 34.59 29.83
CA MET A 1 31.19 34.86 31.19
C MET A 1 30.02 35.83 31.04
N GLY A 2 28.80 35.33 31.19
CA GLY A 2 27.57 36.13 31.10
C GLY A 2 26.41 35.28 31.59
N ASN A 3 26.10 35.40 32.89
CA ASN A 3 25.02 34.67 33.55
C ASN A 3 23.69 35.36 33.24
N MET A 4 22.77 34.64 32.60
CA MET A 4 21.40 35.08 32.37
C MET A 4 20.47 34.22 33.23
N GLN A 5 20.09 34.73 34.40
CA GLN A 5 19.11 34.11 35.29
C GLN A 5 17.70 34.45 34.80
N SER A 6 16.93 33.42 34.45
CA SER A 6 15.50 33.50 34.13
C SER A 6 14.67 33.24 35.40
N GLN A 7 13.82 34.21 35.77
CA GLN A 7 12.87 34.05 36.86
C GLN A 7 11.56 33.43 36.36
N ILE A 8 11.25 32.22 36.86
CA ILE A 8 9.98 31.53 36.63
C ILE A 8 8.99 31.93 37.74
N SER A 9 7.96 32.67 37.35
CA SER A 9 6.83 33.08 38.20
C SER A 9 5.88 31.89 38.45
N LYS A 10 5.81 31.43 39.70
CA LYS A 10 4.86 30.41 40.15
C LYS A 10 3.49 31.05 40.40
N ARG A 11 2.50 30.78 39.54
CA ARG A 11 1.08 31.10 39.82
C ARG A 11 0.37 29.88 40.44
N PRO A 12 -0.55 30.09 41.41
CA PRO A 12 -1.22 29.00 42.12
C PRO A 12 -2.30 28.32 41.26
N ILE A 13 -2.12 27.02 40.99
CA ILE A 13 -2.98 26.13 40.16
C ILE A 13 -4.29 25.70 40.86
N LYS A 14 -4.55 26.14 42.09
CA LYS A 14 -5.66 25.58 42.91
C LYS A 14 -7.07 26.00 42.52
N THR A 15 -7.26 27.03 41.69
CA THR A 15 -8.61 27.58 41.41
C THR A 15 -9.29 27.00 40.16
N ILE A 16 -8.56 26.29 39.28
CA ILE A 16 -9.11 25.76 38.02
C ILE A 16 -9.77 24.38 38.22
N LEU A 17 -9.39 23.64 39.27
CA LEU A 17 -9.92 22.29 39.51
C LEU A 17 -11.40 22.27 39.97
N LEU A 18 -11.92 23.37 40.51
CA LEU A 18 -13.31 23.41 41.02
C LEU A 18 -14.36 23.65 39.92
N PHE A 19 -13.98 24.22 38.77
CA PHE A 19 -14.92 24.50 37.68
C PHE A 19 -15.13 23.32 36.73
N LEU A 20 -14.21 22.36 36.69
CA LEU A 20 -14.27 21.19 35.80
C LEU A 20 -15.13 20.03 36.35
N VAL A 21 -15.37 19.99 37.66
CA VAL A 21 -16.21 18.95 38.29
C VAL A 21 -17.71 19.22 38.10
N SER A 22 -18.10 20.47 37.82
CA SER A 22 -19.51 20.88 37.72
C SER A 22 -20.16 20.58 36.37
N LEU A 23 -19.39 20.31 35.31
CA LEU A 23 -19.92 20.12 33.95
C LEU A 23 -20.24 18.67 33.56
N MET A 24 -19.94 17.68 34.41
CA MET A 24 -20.11 16.25 34.07
C MET A 24 -21.41 15.62 34.59
N LEU A 25 -22.38 16.40 35.09
CA LEU A 25 -23.64 15.87 35.65
C LEU A 25 -24.87 15.99 34.73
N VAL A 26 -24.70 16.33 33.44
CA VAL A 26 -25.82 16.27 32.47
C VAL A 26 -25.97 14.85 31.93
N SER A 27 -26.78 14.08 32.66
CA SER A 27 -27.31 12.76 32.34
C SER A 27 -27.99 12.70 30.96
N CYS A 28 -27.39 11.98 30.01
CA CYS A 28 -28.08 11.53 28.79
C CYS A 28 -28.79 10.21 29.06
N ASN A 29 -30.12 10.24 29.00
CA ASN A 29 -31.02 9.11 29.13
C ASN A 29 -31.17 8.44 27.74
N PRO A 30 -30.82 7.15 27.52
CA PRO A 30 -31.04 6.52 26.24
C PRO A 30 -32.48 6.00 26.13
N GLU A 31 -33.31 6.75 25.42
CA GLU A 31 -34.65 6.31 25.01
C GLU A 31 -34.50 5.19 23.97
N THR A 32 -34.85 3.97 24.38
CA THR A 32 -34.79 2.77 23.56
C THR A 32 -35.99 2.73 22.63
N ALA A 33 -35.85 3.26 21.42
CA ALA A 33 -36.82 3.09 20.36
C ALA A 33 -36.59 1.74 19.66
N GLN A 34 -37.46 0.76 19.94
CA GLN A 34 -37.55 -0.49 19.18
C GLN A 34 -38.27 -0.22 17.85
N THR A 35 -37.50 -0.17 16.76
CA THR A 35 -38.03 -0.18 15.40
C THR A 35 -38.05 -1.61 14.87
N SER A 36 -39.24 -2.21 14.82
CA SER A 36 -39.48 -3.49 14.14
C SER A 36 -39.37 -3.30 12.62
N ILE A 37 -38.44 -4.01 11.98
CA ILE A 37 -38.25 -4.02 10.53
C ILE A 37 -39.23 -5.02 9.90
N PRO A 38 -39.99 -4.65 8.84
CA PRO A 38 -40.84 -5.58 8.12
C PRO A 38 -40.01 -6.56 7.28
N VAL A 39 -40.31 -7.85 7.43
CA VAL A 39 -39.74 -8.96 6.66
C VAL A 39 -40.22 -8.84 5.21
N GLY A 40 -39.32 -8.42 4.31
CA GLY A 40 -39.56 -8.33 2.88
C GLY A 40 -39.39 -9.69 2.20
N THR A 41 -40.46 -10.15 1.57
CA THR A 41 -40.57 -11.38 0.78
C THR A 41 -39.61 -11.34 -0.43
N LEU A 42 -38.73 -12.35 -0.55
CA LEU A 42 -37.85 -12.54 -1.70
C LEU A 42 -38.64 -12.97 -2.95
N SER A 43 -38.77 -12.08 -3.92
CA SER A 43 -39.27 -12.41 -5.26
C SER A 43 -38.18 -13.12 -6.06
N THR A 44 -38.42 -14.39 -6.38
CA THR A 44 -37.60 -15.20 -7.30
C THR A 44 -37.75 -14.69 -8.72
N VAL A 45 -36.72 -14.01 -9.23
CA VAL A 45 -36.65 -13.59 -10.64
C VAL A 45 -36.18 -14.78 -11.48
N LYS A 46 -37.09 -15.34 -12.29
CA LYS A 46 -36.77 -16.33 -13.33
C LYS A 46 -36.15 -15.60 -14.53
N PHE A 47 -34.88 -15.87 -14.81
CA PHE A 47 -34.24 -15.43 -16.04
C PHE A 47 -34.57 -16.39 -17.18
N THR A 48 -35.28 -15.87 -18.18
CA THR A 48 -35.57 -16.57 -19.44
C THR A 48 -34.42 -16.30 -20.41
N SER A 49 -33.69 -17.35 -20.79
CA SER A 49 -32.62 -17.30 -21.78
C SER A 49 -33.20 -17.21 -23.19
N THR A 50 -33.00 -16.08 -23.87
CA THR A 50 -33.35 -15.91 -25.29
C THR A 50 -32.18 -16.38 -26.17
N PRO A 51 -32.36 -17.34 -27.08
CA PRO A 51 -31.31 -17.75 -28.01
C PRO A 51 -31.10 -16.69 -29.11
N LEU A 52 -29.85 -16.28 -29.30
CA LEU A 52 -29.45 -15.35 -30.34
C LEU A 52 -29.02 -16.13 -31.61
N PRO A 53 -29.65 -15.90 -32.78
CA PRO A 53 -29.21 -16.52 -34.02
C PRO A 53 -27.90 -15.88 -34.50
N SER A 54 -26.84 -16.68 -34.55
CA SER A 54 -25.54 -16.32 -35.12
C SER A 54 -25.49 -16.76 -36.58
N ALA A 55 -25.53 -15.79 -37.49
CA ALA A 55 -25.17 -15.99 -38.89
C ALA A 55 -23.96 -15.11 -39.20
N THR A 56 -22.78 -15.72 -39.19
CA THR A 56 -21.52 -15.07 -39.59
C THR A 56 -21.28 -15.36 -41.08
N PRO A 57 -21.16 -14.34 -41.95
CA PRO A 57 -20.75 -14.55 -43.33
C PRO A 57 -19.25 -14.91 -43.38
N SER A 58 -18.95 -16.08 -43.95
CA SER A 58 -17.58 -16.53 -44.22
C SER A 58 -17.10 -15.93 -45.55
N PHE A 59 -16.23 -14.93 -45.47
CA PHE A 59 -15.48 -14.45 -46.65
C PHE A 59 -14.20 -15.26 -46.81
N SER A 60 -14.13 -16.03 -47.90
CA SER A 60 -12.93 -16.76 -48.32
C SER A 60 -11.99 -15.80 -49.04
N ALA A 61 -11.02 -15.25 -48.32
CA ALA A 61 -9.94 -14.46 -48.90
C ALA A 61 -8.92 -15.35 -49.59
N THR A 62 -8.77 -15.18 -50.91
CA THR A 62 -7.76 -15.85 -51.73
C THR A 62 -6.37 -15.30 -51.42
N ALA A 63 -5.50 -16.12 -50.85
CA ALA A 63 -4.13 -15.73 -50.49
C ALA A 63 -3.23 -15.61 -51.73
N PHE A 64 -2.88 -14.38 -52.11
CA PHE A 64 -1.75 -14.14 -53.00
C PHE A 64 -0.47 -14.05 -52.17
N SER A 65 0.37 -15.09 -52.27
CA SER A 65 1.68 -15.17 -51.63
C SER A 65 2.72 -14.36 -52.40
N THR A 66 2.67 -13.04 -52.27
CA THR A 66 3.76 -12.16 -52.68
C THR A 66 4.79 -12.14 -51.56
N LYS A 67 5.98 -12.72 -51.78
CA LYS A 67 7.12 -12.62 -50.84
C LYS A 67 7.54 -11.15 -50.77
N MET A 68 6.99 -10.42 -49.82
CA MET A 68 7.36 -9.05 -49.52
C MET A 68 8.75 -9.08 -48.86
N PRO A 69 9.72 -8.29 -49.34
CA PRO A 69 11.02 -8.18 -48.69
C PRO A 69 10.79 -7.72 -47.25
N ILE A 70 11.23 -8.55 -46.29
CA ILE A 70 11.14 -8.24 -44.87
C ILE A 70 12.15 -7.11 -44.62
N LEU A 71 11.65 -5.89 -44.57
CA LEU A 71 12.42 -4.74 -44.09
C LEU A 71 12.79 -5.05 -42.64
N THR A 72 14.07 -5.36 -42.43
CA THR A 72 14.64 -5.49 -41.09
C THR A 72 14.66 -4.09 -40.50
N MET A 73 13.58 -3.69 -39.83
CA MET A 73 13.56 -2.44 -39.08
C MET A 73 14.51 -2.63 -37.91
N THR A 74 15.70 -2.05 -38.00
CA THR A 74 16.55 -1.85 -36.83
C THR A 74 15.70 -1.07 -35.83
N PRO A 75 15.42 -1.61 -34.63
CA PRO A 75 14.61 -0.90 -33.64
C PRO A 75 15.36 0.37 -33.24
N THR A 76 14.92 1.50 -33.79
CA THR A 76 15.35 2.81 -33.32
C THR A 76 14.84 2.95 -31.90
N LEU A 77 15.76 3.08 -30.93
CA LEU A 77 15.39 3.33 -29.54
C LEU A 77 14.40 4.50 -29.49
N PRO A 78 13.25 4.37 -28.80
CA PRO A 78 12.30 5.45 -28.68
C PRO A 78 13.02 6.65 -28.07
N ALA A 79 12.80 7.84 -28.63
CA ALA A 79 13.33 9.07 -28.07
C ALA A 79 12.89 9.15 -26.60
N SER A 80 13.86 9.26 -25.69
CA SER A 80 13.59 9.55 -24.27
C SER A 80 12.65 10.74 -24.18
N LEU A 81 11.67 10.68 -23.28
CA LEU A 81 10.90 11.87 -22.95
C LEU A 81 11.86 12.99 -22.52
N PHE A 82 11.58 14.21 -22.96
CA PHE A 82 12.29 15.39 -22.46
C PHE A 82 12.10 15.46 -20.94
N PRO A 83 13.13 15.90 -20.17
CA PRO A 83 13.04 15.96 -18.71
C PRO A 83 11.77 16.66 -18.20
N GLU A 84 11.31 17.71 -18.88
CA GLU A 84 10.10 18.49 -18.54
C GLU A 84 8.79 17.68 -18.65
N LEU A 85 8.75 16.65 -19.48
CA LEU A 85 7.56 15.79 -19.68
C LEU A 85 7.63 14.50 -18.86
N ARG A 86 8.80 14.16 -18.32
CA ARG A 86 9.03 12.92 -17.59
C ARG A 86 8.24 12.86 -16.29
N ASP A 87 8.41 13.86 -15.43
CA ASP A 87 7.88 13.82 -14.07
C ASP A 87 6.34 13.87 -14.06
N PRO A 88 5.65 14.70 -14.89
CA PRO A 88 4.20 14.62 -15.02
C PRO A 88 3.70 13.26 -15.53
N GLU A 89 4.43 12.61 -16.44
CA GLU A 89 4.05 11.30 -16.98
C GLU A 89 4.22 10.19 -15.94
N VAL A 90 5.34 10.15 -15.21
CA VAL A 90 5.54 9.22 -14.09
C VAL A 90 4.44 9.43 -13.04
N ARG A 91 4.20 10.68 -12.65
CA ARG A 91 3.17 11.02 -11.66
C ARG A 91 1.79 10.55 -12.12
N ARG A 92 1.47 10.75 -13.40
CA ARG A 92 0.24 10.29 -14.01
C ARG A 92 0.11 8.76 -13.96
N LEU A 93 1.17 8.02 -14.30
CA LEU A 93 1.20 6.55 -14.22
C LEU A 93 0.97 6.07 -12.79
N MET A 94 1.60 6.69 -11.79
CA MET A 94 1.42 6.32 -10.38
C MET A 94 0.01 6.62 -9.84
N GLN A 95 -0.61 7.73 -10.26
CA GLN A 95 -1.96 8.09 -9.82
C GLN A 95 -3.03 7.26 -10.52
N ASN A 96 -2.93 7.19 -11.85
CA ASN A 96 -3.98 6.79 -12.76
C ASN A 96 -3.37 5.89 -13.84
N ASP A 97 -3.06 4.65 -13.46
CA ASP A 97 -2.87 3.57 -14.41
C ASP A 97 -4.22 3.22 -15.05
N MET A 98 -4.76 4.10 -15.89
CA MET A 98 -6.09 3.94 -16.50
C MET A 98 -6.24 2.61 -17.25
N ASP A 99 -5.13 2.07 -17.74
CA ASP A 99 -5.07 0.80 -18.46
C ASP A 99 -4.35 -0.32 -17.70
N CYS A 100 -3.76 -0.03 -16.53
CA CYS A 100 -2.96 -0.99 -15.76
C CYS A 100 -3.57 -1.26 -14.38
N LYS A 101 -4.47 -2.24 -14.31
CA LYS A 101 -4.96 -2.74 -13.02
C LYS A 101 -3.84 -3.50 -12.29
N LEU A 102 -3.86 -3.48 -10.96
CA LEU A 102 -2.97 -4.33 -10.15
C LEU A 102 -2.97 -5.78 -10.67
N PRO A 103 -1.81 -6.47 -10.66
CA PRO A 103 -0.53 -6.13 -10.03
C PRO A 103 0.46 -5.37 -10.95
N CYS A 104 0.05 -4.26 -11.57
CA CYS A 104 0.90 -3.45 -12.44
C CYS A 104 1.56 -2.26 -11.73
N PHE A 105 2.74 -1.85 -12.23
CA PHE A 105 3.40 -0.60 -11.87
C PHE A 105 4.15 -0.02 -13.07
N LEU A 106 3.94 1.27 -13.39
CA LEU A 106 4.56 1.96 -14.54
C LEU A 106 4.37 1.20 -15.87
N SER A 107 3.18 0.63 -16.09
CA SER A 107 2.87 -0.24 -17.24
C SER A 107 3.61 -1.58 -17.30
N VAL A 108 4.35 -1.96 -16.26
CA VAL A 108 5.00 -3.28 -16.13
C VAL A 108 4.07 -4.25 -15.42
N ILE A 109 3.76 -5.38 -16.08
CA ILE A 109 2.87 -6.41 -15.56
C ILE A 109 3.66 -7.71 -15.33
N PRO A 110 3.71 -8.22 -14.09
CA PRO A 110 4.32 -9.51 -13.76
C PRO A 110 3.79 -10.65 -14.66
N LYS A 111 4.71 -11.51 -15.10
CA LYS A 111 4.53 -12.67 -16.00
C LYS A 111 4.02 -12.33 -17.41
N LYS A 112 3.96 -11.06 -17.77
CA LYS A 112 3.57 -10.61 -19.12
C LYS A 112 4.64 -9.75 -19.77
N THR A 113 5.16 -8.77 -19.05
CA THR A 113 6.19 -7.86 -19.56
C THR A 113 7.51 -8.61 -19.71
N LYS A 114 8.07 -8.54 -20.91
CA LYS A 114 9.40 -9.08 -21.20
C LYS A 114 10.50 -8.13 -20.74
N PHE A 115 11.72 -8.63 -20.63
CA PHE A 115 12.87 -7.83 -20.21
C PHE A 115 13.17 -6.67 -21.17
N ASP A 116 13.14 -6.92 -22.48
CA ASP A 116 13.33 -5.88 -23.52
C ASP A 116 12.24 -4.79 -23.47
N GLU A 117 10.99 -5.20 -23.21
CA GLU A 117 9.87 -4.27 -23.00
C GLU A 117 10.05 -3.43 -21.71
N LEU A 118 10.54 -4.05 -20.62
CA LEU A 118 10.87 -3.37 -19.38
C LEU A 118 11.96 -2.32 -19.61
N GLU A 119 13.08 -2.70 -20.24
CA GLU A 119 14.17 -1.77 -20.55
C GLU A 119 13.68 -0.59 -21.40
N SER A 120 12.96 -0.87 -22.48
CA SER A 120 12.37 0.19 -23.32
C SER A 120 11.42 1.10 -22.54
N THR A 121 10.67 0.55 -21.57
CA THR A 121 9.76 1.32 -20.73
C THR A 121 10.54 2.26 -19.81
N LEU A 122 11.56 1.74 -19.13
CA LEU A 122 12.40 2.53 -18.23
C LEU A 122 13.17 3.63 -18.98
N TYR A 123 13.78 3.30 -20.13
CA TYR A 123 14.47 4.29 -20.96
C TYR A 123 13.53 5.39 -21.48
N ARG A 124 12.31 5.03 -21.90
CA ARG A 124 11.30 6.02 -22.33
C ARG A 124 10.95 6.98 -21.19
N LEU A 125 10.89 6.47 -19.97
CA LEU A 125 10.66 7.24 -18.75
C LEU A 125 11.92 7.98 -18.26
N GLY A 126 13.03 7.96 -19.00
CA GLY A 126 14.28 8.59 -18.58
C GLY A 126 14.87 7.98 -17.30
N LEU A 127 14.59 6.70 -17.06
CA LEU A 127 15.08 5.91 -15.93
C LEU A 127 16.22 5.01 -16.43
N SER A 128 17.33 4.98 -15.71
CA SER A 128 18.47 4.13 -16.06
C SER A 128 18.42 2.84 -15.23
N PRO A 129 18.12 1.67 -15.83
CA PRO A 129 18.17 0.42 -15.09
C PRO A 129 19.62 0.02 -14.77
N ASP A 130 19.86 -0.43 -13.55
CA ASP A 130 21.04 -1.17 -13.18
C ASP A 130 20.71 -2.66 -13.13
N VAL A 131 21.36 -3.46 -13.97
CA VAL A 131 21.09 -4.89 -14.09
C VAL A 131 22.11 -5.66 -13.27
N TYR A 132 21.65 -6.46 -12.30
CA TYR A 132 22.49 -7.34 -11.51
C TYR A 132 21.88 -8.74 -11.47
N GLU A 133 22.59 -9.69 -12.08
CA GLU A 133 22.16 -11.07 -12.27
C GLU A 133 20.78 -11.18 -12.94
N ASN A 134 19.75 -11.53 -12.16
CA ASN A 134 18.36 -11.70 -12.58
C ASN A 134 17.44 -10.61 -11.99
N THR A 135 18.02 -9.54 -11.45
CA THR A 135 17.30 -8.43 -10.86
C THR A 135 17.66 -7.15 -11.58
N VAL A 136 16.64 -6.46 -12.05
CA VAL A 136 16.76 -5.13 -12.65
C VAL A 136 16.37 -4.13 -11.58
N TYR A 137 17.34 -3.35 -11.15
CA TYR A 137 17.13 -2.26 -10.23
C TYR A 137 16.83 -1.01 -11.04
N ASN A 138 15.87 -0.25 -10.59
CA ASN A 138 15.89 1.17 -10.86
C ASN A 138 16.55 1.83 -9.66
N ILE A 139 17.85 2.09 -9.79
CA ILE A 139 18.60 2.85 -8.80
C ILE A 139 18.56 4.30 -9.27
N HIS A 140 18.00 5.19 -8.46
CA HIS A 140 18.60 6.51 -8.44
C HIS A 140 18.81 7.06 -7.03
N ASN A 141 20.04 7.54 -6.89
CA ASN A 141 20.59 8.31 -5.81
C ASN A 141 19.90 9.70 -5.77
N TYR A 142 19.72 10.20 -4.55
CA TYR A 142 19.61 11.60 -4.13
C TYR A 142 18.21 12.23 -3.87
N PRO A 143 18.12 13.08 -2.82
CA PRO A 143 16.90 13.45 -2.10
C PRO A 143 16.01 14.53 -2.77
N ASP A 144 16.31 14.94 -4.00
CA ASP A 144 15.73 16.15 -4.61
C ASP A 144 14.91 15.88 -5.89
N SER A 145 14.61 14.63 -6.24
CA SER A 145 13.88 14.32 -7.48
C SER A 145 12.52 13.66 -7.24
N ASP A 146 11.48 14.18 -7.89
CA ASP A 146 10.12 13.60 -8.02
C ASP A 146 10.10 12.27 -8.82
N VAL A 147 11.16 11.48 -8.71
CA VAL A 147 11.42 10.21 -9.42
C VAL A 147 10.68 9.08 -8.70
N PRO A 148 10.25 8.00 -9.41
CA PRO A 148 9.51 6.92 -8.79
C PRO A 148 10.28 6.27 -7.64
N PRO A 149 9.56 5.65 -6.69
CA PRO A 149 10.15 4.97 -5.54
C PRO A 149 11.17 3.92 -5.96
N HIS A 150 12.14 3.62 -5.09
CA HIS A 150 13.15 2.60 -5.35
C HIS A 150 12.47 1.28 -5.72
N THR A 151 12.70 0.82 -6.95
CA THR A 151 11.94 -0.29 -7.56
C THR A 151 12.89 -1.39 -8.03
N GLN A 152 12.56 -2.62 -7.68
CA GLN A 152 13.26 -3.85 -8.08
C GLN A 152 12.34 -4.70 -8.92
N PHE A 153 12.74 -5.01 -10.14
CA PHE A 153 12.07 -5.95 -11.04
C PHE A 153 12.84 -7.26 -11.04
N PHE A 154 12.21 -8.34 -10.58
CA PHE A 154 12.79 -9.67 -10.63
C PHE A 154 12.48 -10.30 -11.98
N VAL A 155 13.51 -10.64 -12.76
CA VAL A 155 13.36 -11.17 -14.12
C VAL A 155 13.75 -12.63 -14.13
N TYR A 156 12.89 -13.48 -14.70
CA TYR A 156 13.15 -14.91 -14.84
C TYR A 156 12.75 -15.37 -16.24
N ASN A 157 13.62 -16.12 -16.91
CA ASN A 157 13.42 -16.57 -18.29
C ASN A 157 13.05 -15.42 -19.26
N GLY A 158 13.67 -14.25 -19.09
CA GLY A 158 13.44 -13.07 -19.94
C GLY A 158 12.10 -12.36 -19.71
N GLN A 159 11.39 -12.65 -18.62
CA GLN A 159 10.13 -12.01 -18.25
C GLN A 159 10.17 -11.48 -16.82
N VAL A 160 9.51 -10.36 -16.56
CA VAL A 160 9.34 -9.83 -15.20
C VAL A 160 8.47 -10.79 -14.41
N LYS A 161 9.00 -11.41 -13.36
CA LYS A 161 8.30 -12.36 -12.49
C LYS A 161 7.52 -11.65 -11.37
N SER A 162 8.15 -10.67 -10.72
CA SER A 162 7.57 -9.86 -9.66
C SER A 162 8.25 -8.50 -9.55
N ILE A 163 7.59 -7.58 -8.87
CA ILE A 163 8.08 -6.21 -8.65
C ILE A 163 8.07 -5.96 -7.15
N LYS A 164 9.12 -5.33 -6.64
CA LYS A 164 9.19 -4.81 -5.28
C LYS A 164 9.44 -3.32 -5.32
N ILE A 165 8.70 -2.56 -4.53
CA ILE A 165 8.76 -1.10 -4.52
C ILE A 165 8.96 -0.66 -3.06
N ASP A 166 10.00 0.14 -2.80
CA ASP A 166 10.31 0.75 -1.51
C ASP A 166 9.98 2.25 -1.59
N ILE A 167 9.00 2.69 -0.80
CA ILE A 167 8.51 4.06 -0.74
C ILE A 167 9.06 4.74 0.52
N GLU A 168 9.66 5.90 0.34
CA GLU A 168 10.15 6.75 1.43
C GLU A 168 9.07 7.73 1.87
N GLN A 169 8.78 7.79 3.18
CA GLN A 169 7.71 8.66 3.69
C GLN A 169 7.99 10.16 3.47
N ALA A 170 9.27 10.54 3.34
CA ALA A 170 9.65 11.92 3.06
C ALA A 170 9.00 12.47 1.77
N ASN A 171 8.63 11.60 0.83
CA ASN A 171 7.89 11.97 -0.36
C ASN A 171 6.37 12.03 -0.09
N SER A 172 5.87 13.24 0.23
CA SER A 172 4.45 13.48 0.51
C SER A 172 3.49 13.05 -0.60
N PHE A 173 3.94 13.10 -1.86
CA PHE A 173 3.12 12.70 -3.00
C PHE A 173 2.94 11.18 -3.01
N GLU A 174 4.02 10.41 -2.93
CA GLU A 174 3.96 8.95 -2.88
C GLU A 174 3.17 8.47 -1.67
N TRP A 175 3.44 9.04 -0.49
CA TRP A 175 2.72 8.70 0.73
C TRP A 175 1.21 8.92 0.57
N SER A 176 0.78 9.98 -0.10
CA SER A 176 -0.65 10.24 -0.34
C SER A 176 -1.33 9.15 -1.17
N LEU A 177 -0.58 8.45 -2.04
CA LEU A 177 -1.09 7.36 -2.87
C LEU A 177 -1.12 6.02 -2.13
N PHE A 178 -0.12 5.79 -1.27
CA PHE A 178 0.11 4.48 -0.66
C PHE A 178 -0.17 4.42 0.85
N SER A 179 -0.67 5.49 1.46
CA SER A 179 -1.11 5.48 2.86
C SER A 179 -2.14 4.39 3.15
N PRO A 180 -2.24 3.88 4.39
CA PRO A 180 -3.21 2.83 4.74
C PRO A 180 -4.65 3.20 4.32
N ALA A 181 -5.10 4.42 4.62
CA ALA A 181 -6.43 4.89 4.23
C ALA A 181 -6.63 4.93 2.70
N SER A 182 -5.61 5.39 1.95
CA SER A 182 -5.67 5.45 0.48
C SER A 182 -5.81 4.05 -0.13
N ILE A 183 -5.02 3.09 0.35
CA ILE A 183 -5.07 1.70 -0.10
C ILE A 183 -6.41 1.05 0.22
N LEU A 184 -6.88 1.17 1.46
CA LEU A 184 -8.16 0.61 1.91
C LEU A 184 -9.35 1.22 1.17
N LYS A 185 -9.28 2.51 0.80
CA LYS A 185 -10.31 3.18 0.00
C LYS A 185 -10.30 2.73 -1.46
N LYS A 186 -9.10 2.53 -2.04
CA LYS A 186 -8.93 2.20 -3.46
C LYS A 186 -9.22 0.73 -3.76
N TYR A 187 -8.74 -0.19 -2.92
CA TYR A 187 -8.78 -1.63 -3.21
C TYR A 187 -9.77 -2.42 -2.35
N GLY A 188 -10.40 -1.78 -1.36
CA GLY A 188 -11.33 -2.47 -0.46
C GLY A 188 -10.61 -3.11 0.73
N PRO A 189 -11.32 -4.01 1.47
CA PRO A 189 -10.71 -4.73 2.57
C PRO A 189 -9.66 -5.72 2.04
N PRO A 190 -8.50 -5.86 2.69
CA PRO A 190 -7.53 -6.89 2.33
C PRO A 190 -8.09 -8.28 2.62
N SER A 191 -7.54 -9.31 1.98
CA SER A 191 -7.84 -10.72 2.25
C SER A 191 -7.50 -11.09 3.70
N PHE A 192 -6.38 -10.55 4.22
CA PHE A 192 -6.01 -10.63 5.63
C PHE A 192 -5.00 -9.53 6.00
N VAL A 193 -4.87 -9.27 7.29
CA VAL A 193 -3.94 -8.29 7.86
C VAL A 193 -3.07 -8.98 8.90
N THR A 194 -1.78 -8.67 8.93
CA THR A 194 -0.85 -9.19 9.95
C THR A 194 -0.10 -8.07 10.66
N PHE A 195 0.29 -8.35 11.91
CA PHE A 195 1.12 -7.48 12.74
C PHE A 195 2.36 -8.22 13.20
N GLY A 196 3.53 -7.60 13.02
CA GLY A 196 4.80 -8.11 13.53
C GLY A 196 5.46 -7.12 14.48
N LEU A 197 6.26 -7.62 15.42
CA LEU A 197 7.11 -6.83 16.28
C LEU A 197 8.57 -7.14 15.98
N LEU A 198 9.40 -6.10 15.88
CA LEU A 198 10.84 -6.20 15.77
C LEU A 198 11.49 -5.55 16.99
N HIS A 199 12.44 -6.24 17.59
CA HIS A 199 13.28 -5.67 18.63
C HIS A 199 14.33 -4.75 18.00
N VAL A 200 14.40 -3.51 18.47
CA VAL A 200 15.55 -2.64 18.21
C VAL A 200 16.65 -3.11 19.15
N HIS A 201 17.79 -3.55 18.62
CA HIS A 201 18.91 -4.10 19.40
C HIS A 201 19.61 -3.10 20.34
N ASP A 202 18.99 -1.97 20.64
CA ASP A 202 19.49 -1.01 21.61
C ASP A 202 19.35 -1.59 23.02
N PHE A 203 20.47 -2.12 23.53
CA PHE A 203 20.65 -2.54 24.92
C PHE A 203 20.86 -1.30 25.83
N PRO A 204 19.79 -0.79 26.46
CA PRO A 204 19.83 -0.40 27.88
C PRO A 204 18.50 -0.80 28.59
N PRO A 205 18.30 -0.53 29.91
CA PRO A 205 17.20 -1.16 30.65
C PRO A 205 15.81 -0.68 30.20
N PRO A 206 14.74 -1.40 30.56
CA PRO A 206 13.36 -1.06 30.23
C PRO A 206 13.00 0.42 30.44
N PRO A 207 12.08 0.98 29.65
CA PRO A 207 11.20 0.29 28.70
C PRO A 207 11.86 0.02 27.34
N TRP A 208 11.60 -1.19 26.79
CA TRP A 208 12.10 -1.57 25.47
C TRP A 208 11.43 -0.73 24.38
N LYS A 209 12.25 -0.31 23.42
CA LYS A 209 11.78 0.25 22.15
C LYS A 209 11.51 -0.91 21.20
N LEU A 210 10.30 -0.98 20.69
CA LEU A 210 9.92 -1.94 19.67
C LEU A 210 9.58 -1.18 18.40
N TRP A 211 9.77 -1.84 17.28
CA TRP A 211 9.20 -1.46 15.99
C TRP A 211 8.05 -2.39 15.69
N TYR A 212 6.95 -1.85 15.17
CA TYR A 212 5.90 -2.70 14.61
C TYR A 212 5.93 -2.67 13.08
N ARG A 213 5.43 -3.74 12.48
CA ARG A 213 5.08 -3.80 11.07
C ARG A 213 3.61 -4.20 10.93
N MET A 214 2.93 -3.62 9.97
CA MET A 214 1.56 -3.91 9.60
C MET A 214 1.53 -4.27 8.12
N THR A 215 1.03 -5.45 7.78
CA THR A 215 1.02 -5.94 6.40
C THR A 215 -0.40 -6.21 5.93
N PHE A 216 -0.76 -5.68 4.76
CA PHE A 216 -2.01 -5.97 4.06
C PHE A 216 -1.73 -6.91 2.90
N TYR A 217 -2.56 -7.94 2.78
CA TYR A 217 -2.48 -8.91 1.70
C TYR A 217 -3.76 -8.88 0.88
N TYR A 218 -3.62 -8.70 -0.42
CA TYR A 218 -4.69 -8.73 -1.41
C TYR A 218 -4.43 -9.89 -2.36
N ASP A 219 -4.81 -11.10 -1.94
CA ASP A 219 -4.50 -12.35 -2.64
C ASP A 219 -5.14 -12.39 -4.03
N ASP A 220 -6.29 -11.76 -4.20
CA ASP A 220 -7.02 -11.65 -5.46
C ASP A 220 -6.36 -10.68 -6.46
N LEU A 221 -5.50 -9.78 -5.95
CA LEU A 221 -4.80 -8.76 -6.73
C LEU A 221 -3.31 -9.08 -6.93
N ASP A 222 -2.80 -10.19 -6.38
CA ASP A 222 -1.37 -10.51 -6.32
C ASP A 222 -0.55 -9.31 -5.77
N PHE A 223 -1.05 -8.69 -4.69
CA PHE A 223 -0.53 -7.44 -4.13
C PHE A 223 -0.35 -7.54 -2.61
N ILE A 224 0.82 -7.17 -2.13
CA ILE A 224 1.16 -7.08 -0.70
C ILE A 224 1.70 -5.69 -0.43
N ILE A 225 1.26 -5.06 0.66
CA ILE A 225 1.84 -3.80 1.13
C ILE A 225 2.13 -3.88 2.63
N GLN A 226 3.33 -3.47 3.02
CA GLN A 226 3.81 -3.45 4.40
C GLN A 226 4.17 -2.04 4.80
N TYR A 227 3.76 -1.67 6.01
CA TYR A 227 4.11 -0.44 6.69
C TYR A 227 4.93 -0.80 7.93
N GLY A 228 6.06 -0.14 8.18
CA GLY A 228 6.94 -0.59 9.26
C GLY A 228 7.77 0.49 9.96
N GLU A 229 8.29 0.07 11.11
CA GLU A 229 9.25 0.73 12.00
C GLU A 229 8.87 2.04 12.73
N PRO A 230 7.60 2.36 13.01
CA PRO A 230 7.31 3.35 14.03
C PRO A 230 7.76 2.83 15.40
N GLU A 231 8.45 3.70 16.17
CA GLU A 231 8.86 3.41 17.54
C GLU A 231 7.64 3.38 18.45
N ILE A 232 7.44 2.25 19.13
CA ILE A 232 6.40 2.06 20.13
C ILE A 232 7.02 1.73 21.48
N ARG A 233 6.28 2.04 22.55
CA ARG A 233 6.66 1.70 23.92
C ARG A 233 6.05 0.35 24.30
N SER A 234 6.86 -0.53 24.87
CA SER A 234 6.41 -1.81 25.41
C SER A 234 5.41 -1.62 26.56
N GLY A 235 4.30 -2.35 26.51
CA GLY A 235 3.26 -2.48 27.54
C GLY A 235 2.32 -3.65 27.18
N ASP A 236 1.38 -4.00 28.05
CA ASP A 236 0.42 -5.09 27.78
C ASP A 236 -0.42 -4.86 26.51
N PHE A 237 -0.64 -3.57 26.20
CA PHE A 237 -1.28 -3.12 24.98
C PHE A 237 -0.37 -2.16 24.23
N ILE A 238 -0.27 -2.37 22.93
CA ILE A 238 0.43 -1.48 22.02
C ILE A 238 -0.62 -0.66 21.28
N THR A 239 -0.62 0.65 21.48
CA THR A 239 -1.48 1.55 20.71
C THR A 239 -0.77 1.95 19.44
N ILE A 240 -1.40 1.70 18.29
CA ILE A 240 -0.92 2.15 16.98
C ILE A 240 -2.00 2.99 16.30
N CYS A 241 -1.62 4.01 15.54
CA CYS A 241 -2.55 4.88 14.85
C CYS A 241 -2.17 4.95 13.37
N PRO A 242 -2.53 3.96 12.52
CA PRO A 242 -1.99 3.85 11.17
C PRO A 242 -2.18 5.07 10.24
N ASN A 243 -3.16 5.94 10.53
CA ASN A 243 -3.39 7.17 9.77
C ASN A 243 -2.64 8.40 10.31
N GLN A 244 -1.94 8.27 11.44
CA GLN A 244 -1.15 9.32 12.09
C GLN A 244 0.32 8.94 12.29
N ASP A 245 0.59 7.65 12.46
CA ASP A 245 1.93 7.13 12.68
C ASP A 245 2.84 7.45 11.50
N THR A 246 4.07 7.83 11.81
CA THR A 246 5.14 8.01 10.84
C THR A 246 5.86 6.69 10.62
N PHE A 247 5.62 6.06 9.48
CA PHE A 247 6.29 4.82 9.11
C PHE A 247 7.64 5.12 8.46
N ASN A 248 8.72 4.45 8.88
CA ASN A 248 10.03 4.67 8.27
C ASN A 248 10.07 4.15 6.84
N TYR A 249 9.32 3.10 6.53
CA TYR A 249 9.20 2.57 5.18
C TYR A 249 7.78 2.12 4.86
N THR A 250 7.47 2.16 3.57
CA THR A 250 6.38 1.39 2.97
C THR A 250 6.93 0.53 1.86
N ARG A 251 6.62 -0.76 1.87
CA ARG A 251 7.12 -1.72 0.90
C ARG A 251 5.98 -2.43 0.22
N ILE A 252 6.03 -2.50 -1.10
CA ILE A 252 5.02 -3.16 -1.94
C ILE A 252 5.66 -4.33 -2.66
N TRP A 253 4.91 -5.43 -2.78
CA TRP A 253 5.24 -6.55 -3.64
C TRP A 253 4.08 -6.80 -4.61
N LEU A 254 4.42 -6.97 -5.89
CA LEU A 254 3.48 -7.23 -6.97
C LEU A 254 3.83 -8.53 -7.69
N GLY A 255 2.80 -9.30 -8.01
CA GLY A 255 2.88 -10.52 -8.78
C GLY A 255 2.72 -11.78 -7.92
N LYS A 256 2.27 -12.86 -8.57
CA LYS A 256 2.00 -14.13 -7.88
C LYS A 256 3.27 -14.78 -7.34
N ASN A 257 3.31 -14.95 -6.01
CA ASN A 257 4.47 -15.43 -5.24
C ASN A 257 5.71 -14.54 -5.48
N PRO A 258 5.66 -13.27 -5.03
CA PRO A 258 6.73 -12.33 -5.31
C PRO A 258 8.01 -12.76 -4.59
N ASP A 259 9.15 -12.29 -5.08
CA ASP A 259 10.45 -12.60 -4.46
C ASP A 259 10.58 -11.89 -3.08
N HIS A 260 11.01 -12.65 -2.08
CA HIS A 260 11.19 -12.21 -0.68
C HIS A 260 9.98 -11.45 -0.08
N PRO A 261 8.75 -12.03 -0.09
CA PRO A 261 7.62 -11.41 0.59
C PRO A 261 7.81 -11.48 2.11
N PRO A 262 7.06 -10.66 2.87
CA PRO A 262 7.02 -10.82 4.32
C PRO A 262 6.53 -12.23 4.68
N LEU A 263 7.20 -12.85 5.65
CA LEU A 263 6.86 -14.19 6.11
C LEU A 263 5.68 -14.10 7.08
N GLN A 264 4.52 -14.60 6.68
CA GLN A 264 3.31 -14.62 7.52
C GLN A 264 3.54 -15.32 8.87
N SER A 265 4.44 -16.32 8.91
CA SER A 265 4.77 -17.05 10.14
C SER A 265 5.47 -16.20 11.21
N GLN A 266 5.99 -15.03 10.84
CA GLN A 266 6.66 -14.10 11.75
C GLN A 266 5.70 -13.05 12.30
N ASP A 267 4.42 -13.08 11.92
CA ASP A 267 3.43 -12.08 12.30
C ASP A 267 2.19 -12.74 12.93
N GLY A 268 1.46 -11.99 13.76
CA GLY A 268 0.16 -12.38 14.29
C GLY A 268 -0.98 -11.90 13.36
N PRO A 269 -1.99 -12.74 13.06
CA PRO A 269 -3.14 -12.32 12.26
C PRO A 269 -3.99 -11.29 13.01
N SER A 270 -4.56 -10.32 12.31
CA SER A 270 -5.29 -9.20 12.91
C SER A 270 -6.45 -9.62 13.79
N GLU A 271 -7.14 -10.72 13.48
CA GLU A 271 -8.26 -11.23 14.28
C GLU A 271 -7.81 -11.65 15.68
N LYS A 272 -6.60 -12.21 15.79
CA LYS A 272 -6.03 -12.58 17.09
C LYS A 272 -5.48 -11.36 17.83
N VAL A 273 -4.80 -10.48 17.10
CA VAL A 273 -4.08 -9.33 17.68
C VAL A 273 -5.03 -8.20 18.09
N THR A 274 -6.11 -7.98 17.33
CA THR A 274 -7.02 -6.82 17.47
C THR A 274 -8.50 -7.19 17.64
N SER A 275 -8.86 -8.47 17.48
CA SER A 275 -10.27 -8.91 17.41
C SER A 275 -11.08 -8.35 16.24
N LEU A 276 -10.42 -7.77 15.22
CA LEU A 276 -11.07 -7.26 14.00
C LEU A 276 -10.89 -8.23 12.82
N THR A 277 -11.98 -8.46 12.09
CA THR A 277 -11.93 -9.07 10.75
C THR A 277 -11.46 -8.03 9.73
N PRO A 278 -11.05 -8.40 8.51
CA PRO A 278 -10.52 -7.44 7.53
C PRO A 278 -11.54 -6.36 7.13
N GLU A 279 -12.83 -6.69 7.08
CA GLU A 279 -13.90 -5.73 6.77
C GLU A 279 -14.12 -4.73 7.91
N LYS A 280 -14.09 -5.20 9.16
CA LYS A 280 -14.18 -4.33 10.34
C LYS A 280 -12.94 -3.46 10.46
N PHE A 281 -11.77 -4.04 10.19
CA PHE A 281 -10.49 -3.35 10.16
C PHE A 281 -10.51 -2.20 9.16
N GLN A 282 -10.94 -2.46 7.92
CA GLN A 282 -11.09 -1.43 6.90
C GLN A 282 -12.04 -0.32 7.35
N LYS A 283 -13.26 -0.67 7.79
CA LYS A 283 -14.24 0.32 8.25
C LYS A 283 -13.71 1.17 9.40
N TYR A 284 -13.01 0.55 10.35
CA TYR A 284 -12.44 1.23 11.51
C TYR A 284 -11.36 2.24 11.09
N LEU A 285 -10.40 1.84 10.25
CA LEU A 285 -9.35 2.75 9.78
C LEU A 285 -9.89 3.86 8.87
N LEU A 286 -11.03 3.67 8.22
CA LEU A 286 -11.68 4.71 7.42
C LEU A 286 -12.51 5.71 8.24
N LEU A 287 -12.60 5.57 9.57
CA LEU A 287 -13.27 6.55 10.45
C LEU A 287 -12.52 7.90 10.50
N GLY A 288 -11.26 7.93 10.09
CA GLY A 288 -10.46 9.15 9.98
C GLY A 288 -9.09 9.03 10.66
N PRO A 289 -8.39 10.17 10.84
CA PRO A 289 -7.02 10.15 11.38
C PRO A 289 -6.97 9.63 12.83
N GLY A 290 -8.03 9.79 13.63
CA GLY A 290 -8.04 9.33 15.04
C GLY A 290 -8.28 7.83 15.26
N ALA A 291 -8.31 7.02 14.20
CA ALA A 291 -8.51 5.58 14.31
C ALA A 291 -7.22 4.90 14.80
N CYS A 292 -7.21 4.48 16.07
CA CYS A 292 -6.08 3.80 16.69
C CYS A 292 -6.46 2.40 17.18
N LEU A 293 -5.58 1.43 16.93
CA LEU A 293 -5.76 0.04 17.30
C LEU A 293 -5.00 -0.25 18.59
N TYR A 294 -5.56 -1.11 19.43
CA TYR A 294 -4.90 -1.67 20.59
C TYR A 294 -4.50 -3.10 20.25
N LEU A 295 -3.20 -3.35 20.12
CA LEU A 295 -2.67 -4.67 19.82
C LEU A 295 -2.37 -5.40 21.14
N GLN A 296 -2.78 -6.65 21.23
CA GLN A 296 -2.36 -7.56 22.29
C GLN A 296 -0.92 -8.02 22.01
N ALA A 297 0.05 -7.55 22.80
CA ALA A 297 1.47 -7.78 22.53
C ALA A 297 1.85 -9.27 22.57
N ASP A 298 1.22 -10.02 23.47
CA ASP A 298 1.41 -11.47 23.63
C ASP A 298 0.82 -12.31 22.48
N ALA A 299 -0.08 -11.73 21.68
CA ALA A 299 -0.64 -12.36 20.49
C ALA A 299 0.26 -12.22 19.24
N ILE A 300 1.34 -11.42 19.32
CA ILE A 300 2.28 -11.22 18.20
C ILE A 300 3.55 -12.05 18.43
N PRO A 301 3.92 -12.96 17.51
CA PRO A 301 5.18 -13.67 17.58
C PRO A 301 6.36 -12.68 17.59
N TYR A 302 7.30 -12.89 18.50
CA TYR A 302 8.57 -12.18 18.47
C TYR A 302 9.46 -12.80 17.39
N SER A 303 9.85 -11.98 16.40
CA SER A 303 10.78 -12.35 15.33
C SER A 303 12.16 -11.76 15.55
#